data_AF-A0AAD0U4E3-F1
#
_entry.id   AF-A0AAD0U4E3-F1
#
_cell.length_a   1.000
_cell.length_b   1.000
_cell.length_c   1.000
_cell.angle_alpha   90.00
_cell.angle_beta   90.00
_cell.angle_gamma   90.00
#
_symmetry.space_group_name_H-M   'P 1'
#
loop_
_entity.id
_entity.type
_entity.pdbx_description
1 polymer ?
#
loop_
_entity_poly.entity_id
_entity_poly.type
_entity_poly.pdbx_seq_one_letter_code
_entity_poly.pdbx_strand_id
1 'polypeptide(L)'
;MSAIPKGAQAIIDARIRGQKPDELILVSLIGPVAEANHTVFVNPNGAYDWRWVIGLQLCLMVNAATRRAARDLLLTIGKNSPSQLHVWNVDQFQGVRVVVLPSPADIEKPRVAWRWAMEFEPWPDFDNENFAWSP
;
A
#
# COMPACT_ATOMS: atom_id res chain seq x y z
N MET A 1 20.51 -8.42 0.24
CA MET A 1 19.18 -8.79 -0.27
C MET A 1 18.16 -8.09 0.61
N SER A 2 17.25 -7.30 0.04
CA SER A 2 16.18 -6.67 0.82
C SER A 2 15.16 -7.75 1.24
N ALA A 3 14.62 -7.65 2.45
CA ALA A 3 13.67 -8.64 2.96
C ALA A 3 12.35 -8.58 2.19
N ILE A 4 11.66 -9.70 2.06
CA ILE A 4 10.30 -9.75 1.51
C ILE A 4 9.32 -9.73 2.69
N PRO A 5 8.25 -8.92 2.66
CA PRO A 5 7.22 -8.93 3.69
C PRO A 5 6.57 -10.31 3.84
N LYS A 6 6.18 -10.67 5.06
CA LYS A 6 5.47 -11.94 5.29
C LYS A 6 4.14 -11.91 4.53
N GLY A 7 3.87 -12.94 3.74
CA GLY A 7 2.67 -13.03 2.89
C GLY A 7 2.90 -12.54 1.45
N ALA A 8 3.94 -11.76 1.16
CA ALA A 8 4.17 -11.28 -0.20
C ALA A 8 4.73 -12.37 -1.16
N GLN A 9 5.28 -13.46 -0.63
CA GLN A 9 5.87 -14.53 -1.47
C GLN A 9 4.85 -15.16 -2.42
N ALA A 10 3.62 -15.42 -1.96
CA ALA A 10 2.57 -16.01 -2.80
C ALA A 10 2.22 -15.12 -4.01
N ILE A 11 2.22 -13.81 -3.82
CA ILE A 11 2.01 -12.82 -4.89
C ILE A 11 3.18 -12.87 -5.88
N ILE A 12 4.41 -12.89 -5.37
CA ILE A 12 5.62 -12.98 -6.20
C ILE A 12 5.58 -14.24 -7.06
N ASP A 13 5.25 -15.39 -6.46
CA ASP A 13 5.18 -16.67 -7.16
C ASP A 13 4.07 -16.66 -8.24
N ALA A 14 2.92 -16.06 -7.95
CA ALA A 14 1.86 -15.85 -8.94
C ALA A 14 2.34 -14.99 -10.11
N ARG A 15 3.06 -13.89 -9.84
CA ARG A 15 3.61 -13.01 -10.88
C ARG A 15 4.69 -13.69 -11.73
N ILE A 16 5.52 -14.53 -11.13
CA ILE A 16 6.51 -15.34 -11.88
C ILE A 16 5.81 -16.27 -12.87
N ARG A 17 4.62 -16.76 -12.54
CA ARG A 17 3.76 -17.56 -13.45
C ARG A 17 2.98 -16.71 -14.47
N GLY A 18 3.21 -15.40 -14.54
CA GLY A 18 2.50 -14.48 -15.43
C GLY A 18 1.09 -14.10 -14.94
N GLN A 19 0.72 -14.42 -13.70
CA GLN A 19 -0.58 -14.03 -13.13
C GLN A 19 -0.49 -12.64 -12.52
N LYS A 20 -1.57 -11.87 -12.62
CA LYS A 20 -1.74 -10.59 -11.94
C LYS A 20 -2.92 -10.71 -10.98
N PRO A 21 -2.69 -10.73 -9.66
CA PRO A 21 -3.78 -10.64 -8.70
C PRO A 21 -4.61 -9.38 -8.96
N ASP A 22 -5.93 -9.56 -9.08
CA ASP A 22 -6.88 -8.46 -9.32
C ASP A 22 -7.61 -8.04 -8.04
N GLU A 23 -7.42 -8.79 -6.95
CA GLU A 23 -7.93 -8.42 -5.64
C GLU A 23 -7.19 -7.23 -5.02
N LEU A 24 -7.85 -6.56 -4.09
CA LEU A 24 -7.21 -5.61 -3.20
C LEU A 24 -6.33 -6.36 -2.19
N ILE A 25 -5.04 -6.08 -2.19
CA ILE A 25 -4.09 -6.68 -1.24
C ILE A 25 -4.02 -5.81 0.01
N LEU A 26 -4.24 -6.41 1.17
CA LEU A 26 -4.11 -5.71 2.44
C LEU A 26 -2.66 -5.74 2.89
N VAL A 27 -2.12 -4.58 3.25
CA VAL A 27 -0.80 -4.46 3.89
C VAL A 27 -1.07 -4.06 5.34
N SER A 28 -0.82 -4.95 6.29
CA SER A 28 -1.16 -4.70 7.68
C SER A 28 0.05 -4.32 8.53
N LEU A 29 -0.05 -3.15 9.18
CA LEU A 29 0.85 -2.69 10.24
C LEU A 29 0.34 -3.05 11.65
N ILE A 30 -0.91 -3.51 11.75
CA ILE A 30 -1.62 -3.72 13.01
C ILE A 30 -1.78 -5.21 13.37
N GLY A 31 -1.23 -6.11 12.56
CA GLY A 31 -1.34 -7.55 12.74
C GLY A 31 -2.50 -8.17 11.94
N PRO A 32 -3.02 -9.33 12.35
CA PRO A 32 -4.13 -9.99 11.68
C PRO A 32 -5.33 -9.06 11.48
N VAL A 33 -5.87 -9.06 10.27
CA VAL A 33 -7.08 -8.30 9.91
C VAL A 33 -8.16 -9.34 9.60
N ALA A 34 -9.39 -9.11 10.08
CA ALA A 34 -10.51 -10.03 9.92
C ALA A 34 -11.16 -9.90 8.53
N GLU A 35 -10.35 -9.92 7.48
CA GLU A 35 -10.77 -9.71 6.09
C GLU A 35 -10.41 -10.94 5.25
N ALA A 36 -11.22 -11.23 4.23
CA ALA A 36 -10.99 -12.36 3.33
C ALA A 36 -9.81 -12.14 2.37
N ASN A 37 -9.43 -10.88 2.14
CA ASN A 37 -8.38 -10.48 1.22
C ASN A 37 -7.00 -10.98 1.61
N HIS A 38 -6.16 -11.26 0.60
CA HIS A 38 -4.78 -11.63 0.83
C HIS A 38 -4.03 -10.54 1.61
N THR A 39 -3.49 -10.90 2.77
CA THR A 39 -2.86 -9.96 3.69
C THR A 39 -1.34 -10.17 3.76
N VAL A 40 -0.62 -9.06 3.62
CA VAL A 40 0.83 -8.94 3.76
C VAL A 40 1.14 -8.21 5.07
N PHE A 41 1.95 -8.83 5.93
CA PHE A 41 2.30 -8.28 7.23
C PHE A 41 3.66 -7.57 7.17
N VAL A 42 3.70 -6.37 7.73
CA VAL A 42 4.90 -5.53 7.76
C VAL A 42 5.21 -5.04 9.15
N ASN A 43 6.50 -5.04 9.49
CA ASN A 43 7.00 -4.24 10.59
C ASN A 43 7.15 -2.79 10.09
N PRO A 44 6.58 -1.78 10.77
CA PRO A 44 6.71 -0.39 10.37
C PRO A 44 8.16 0.10 10.24
N ASN A 45 9.10 -0.51 10.97
CA ASN A 45 10.53 -0.19 10.92
C ASN A 45 11.34 -1.10 9.99
N GLY A 46 10.68 -2.01 9.26
CA GLY A 46 11.32 -2.96 8.36
C GLY A 46 11.69 -2.36 7.01
N ALA A 47 12.86 -2.73 6.50
CA ALA A 47 13.28 -2.41 5.13
C ALA A 47 12.95 -3.58 4.21
N TYR A 48 11.99 -3.37 3.30
CA TYR A 48 11.47 -4.41 2.42
C TYR A 48 11.67 -4.10 0.94
N ASP A 49 11.72 -5.16 0.13
CA ASP A 49 11.55 -5.04 -1.31
C ASP A 49 10.07 -4.89 -1.67
N TRP A 50 9.73 -3.79 -2.32
CA TRP A 50 8.37 -3.43 -2.71
C TRP A 50 8.13 -3.58 -4.21
N ARG A 51 9.09 -4.08 -5.01
CA ARG A 51 8.91 -4.20 -6.47
C ARG A 51 7.74 -5.11 -6.87
N TRP A 52 7.29 -6.00 -5.98
CA TRP A 52 6.14 -6.86 -6.23
C TRP A 52 4.81 -6.09 -6.31
N VAL A 53 4.73 -4.85 -5.81
CA VAL A 53 3.51 -4.04 -5.80
C VAL A 53 3.17 -3.40 -7.15
N ILE A 54 4.11 -3.40 -8.11
CA ILE A 54 3.97 -2.69 -9.39
C ILE A 54 2.66 -3.07 -10.07
N GLY A 55 1.77 -2.09 -10.29
CA GLY A 55 0.48 -2.29 -10.95
C GLY A 55 -0.56 -3.10 -10.18
N LEU A 56 -0.38 -3.35 -8.87
CA LEU A 56 -1.36 -3.98 -7.98
C LEU A 56 -2.16 -2.94 -7.19
N GLN A 57 -3.30 -3.36 -6.67
CA GLN A 57 -4.15 -2.56 -5.78
C GLN A 57 -3.81 -2.91 -4.34
N LEU A 58 -3.48 -1.90 -3.52
CA LEU A 58 -3.11 -2.10 -2.12
C LEU A 58 -3.93 -1.21 -1.19
N CYS A 59 -4.25 -1.73 -0.01
CA CYS A 59 -4.77 -0.96 1.12
C CYS A 59 -3.89 -1.17 2.35
N LEU A 60 -3.31 -0.09 2.85
CA LEU A 60 -2.48 -0.10 4.05
C LEU A 60 -3.37 0.05 5.29
N MET A 61 -3.42 -0.99 6.12
CA MET A 61 -4.24 -1.04 7.33
C MET A 61 -3.48 -0.43 8.50
N VAL A 62 -4.03 0.63 9.08
CA VAL A 62 -3.39 1.44 10.13
C VAL A 62 -4.35 1.69 11.30
N ASN A 63 -3.78 2.05 12.43
CA ASN A 63 -4.46 2.58 13.61
C ASN A 63 -3.73 3.83 14.12
N ALA A 64 -4.21 4.44 15.20
CA ALA A 64 -3.62 5.62 15.81
C ALA A 64 -2.12 5.44 16.14
N ALA A 65 -1.71 4.26 16.60
CA ALA A 65 -0.33 3.96 16.97
C ALA A 65 0.61 3.83 15.76
N THR A 66 0.10 3.35 14.62
CA THR A 66 0.91 3.03 13.43
C THR A 66 0.86 4.13 12.35
N ARG A 67 -0.06 5.10 12.48
CA ARG A 67 -0.27 6.20 11.52
C ARG A 67 1.01 6.92 11.10
N ARG A 68 1.92 7.19 12.05
CA ARG A 68 3.17 7.91 11.74
C ARG A 68 4.09 7.08 10.84
N ALA A 69 4.29 5.82 11.19
CA ALA A 69 5.17 4.93 10.43
C ALA A 69 4.55 4.54 9.07
N ALA A 70 3.23 4.49 8.99
CA ALA A 70 2.52 4.29 7.72
C ALA A 70 2.89 5.33 6.66
N ARG A 71 3.10 6.60 7.06
CA ARG A 71 3.44 7.67 6.12
C ARG A 71 4.72 7.40 5.33
N ASP A 72 5.78 6.94 6.01
CA ASP A 72 7.06 6.63 5.36
C ASP A 72 6.94 5.39 4.46
N LEU A 73 6.11 4.43 4.88
CA LEU A 73 5.85 3.22 4.12
C LEU A 73 5.07 3.51 2.83
N LEU A 74 4.05 4.38 2.88
CA LEU A 74 3.28 4.80 1.71
C LEU A 74 4.16 5.44 0.66
N LEU A 75 5.11 6.29 1.07
CA LEU A 75 6.08 6.86 0.14
C LEU A 75 6.92 5.77 -0.53
N THR A 76 7.39 4.80 0.26
CA THR A 76 8.24 3.70 -0.22
C THR A 76 7.48 2.77 -1.19
N ILE A 77 6.23 2.43 -0.86
CA ILE A 77 5.34 1.62 -1.71
C ILE A 77 4.98 2.40 -2.98
N GLY A 78 4.50 3.64 -2.85
CA GLY A 78 4.05 4.47 -3.97
C GLY A 78 5.16 4.76 -4.98
N LYS A 79 6.41 4.89 -4.52
CA LYS A 79 7.60 4.96 -5.38
C LYS A 79 7.79 3.74 -6.28
N ASN A 80 7.11 2.62 -6.04
CA ASN A 80 7.12 1.43 -6.88
C ASN A 80 5.88 1.32 -7.78
N SER A 81 5.11 2.40 -7.94
CA SER A 81 4.05 2.50 -8.95
C SER A 81 2.98 1.38 -8.85
N PRO A 82 2.31 1.20 -7.69
CA PRO A 82 1.09 0.40 -7.63
C PRO A 82 0.00 1.01 -8.52
N SER A 83 -0.99 0.22 -8.94
CA SER A 83 -2.12 0.75 -9.71
C SER A 83 -3.06 1.57 -8.83
N GLN A 84 -3.23 1.14 -7.58
CA GLN A 84 -3.94 1.88 -6.55
C GLN A 84 -3.23 1.70 -5.21
N LEU A 85 -3.19 2.77 -4.41
CA LEU A 85 -2.68 2.75 -3.06
C LEU A 85 -3.67 3.47 -2.16
N HIS A 86 -4.15 2.77 -1.16
CA HIS A 86 -5.11 3.27 -0.18
C HIS A 86 -4.56 3.10 1.23
N VAL A 87 -5.14 3.84 2.16
CA VAL A 87 -4.93 3.67 3.60
C VAL A 87 -6.29 3.52 4.23
N TRP A 88 -6.43 2.55 5.12
CA TRP A 88 -7.62 2.38 5.94
C TRP A 88 -7.25 2.53 7.42
N ASN A 89 -7.86 3.51 8.08
CA ASN A 89 -7.75 3.66 9.53
C ASN A 89 -8.86 2.87 10.22
N VAL A 90 -8.48 1.75 10.86
CA VAL A 90 -9.44 0.86 11.52
C VAL A 90 -10.11 1.49 12.74
N ASP A 91 -9.47 2.46 13.40
CA ASP A 91 -10.05 3.11 14.58
C ASP A 91 -11.15 4.10 14.20
N GLN A 92 -11.06 4.68 13.01
CA GLN A 92 -11.95 5.75 12.54
C GLN A 92 -12.93 5.28 11.47
N PHE A 93 -12.77 4.06 10.95
CA PHE A 93 -13.49 3.54 9.78
C PHE A 93 -13.43 4.53 8.61
N GLN A 94 -12.23 5.03 8.33
CA GLN A 94 -11.99 6.02 7.29
C GLN A 94 -10.85 5.59 6.38
N GLY A 95 -11.13 5.64 5.09
CA GLY A 95 -10.20 5.38 4.03
C GLY A 95 -9.76 6.64 3.30
N VAL A 96 -8.57 6.56 2.73
CA VAL A 96 -7.96 7.62 1.96
C VAL A 96 -7.20 7.00 0.80
N ARG A 97 -7.43 7.52 -0.41
CA ARG A 97 -6.61 7.22 -1.57
C ARG A 97 -5.33 8.03 -1.49
N VAL A 98 -4.20 7.36 -1.72
CA VAL A 98 -2.86 7.96 -1.65
C VAL A 98 -2.23 7.94 -3.03
N VAL A 99 -1.84 9.12 -3.50
CA VAL A 99 -1.20 9.29 -4.80
C VAL A 99 0.24 9.73 -4.57
N VAL A 100 1.20 8.93 -5.05
CA VAL A 100 2.63 9.25 -4.98
C VAL A 100 3.14 9.53 -6.39
N LEU A 101 3.46 10.79 -6.66
CA LEU A 101 3.88 11.25 -7.98
C LEU A 101 5.26 11.89 -7.90
N PRO A 102 6.11 11.70 -8.93
CA PRO A 102 7.34 12.45 -9.04
C PRO A 102 7.03 13.92 -9.36
N SER A 103 7.94 14.81 -8.95
CA SER A 103 7.90 16.20 -9.40
C SER A 103 8.03 16.24 -10.93
N PRO A 104 7.16 16.98 -11.64
CA PRO A 104 7.24 17.08 -13.10
C PRO A 104 8.60 17.58 -13.60
N ALA A 105 9.26 18.46 -12.83
CA ALA A 105 10.57 19.01 -13.15
C ALA A 105 11.73 17.97 -13.06
N ASP A 106 11.46 16.79 -12.49
CA ASP A 106 12.46 15.74 -12.31
C ASP A 106 12.30 14.58 -13.30
N ILE A 107 11.23 14.53 -14.11
CA ILE A 107 10.92 13.41 -15.01
C ILE A 107 12.07 13.07 -15.98
N GLU A 108 12.80 14.09 -16.46
CA GLU A 108 13.94 13.93 -17.36
C GLU A 108 15.23 13.45 -16.66
N LYS A 109 15.25 13.42 -15.33
CA LYS A 109 16.42 13.01 -14.53
C LYS A 109 16.39 11.49 -14.28
N PRO A 110 17.51 10.87 -13.89
CA PRO A 110 17.48 9.51 -13.37
C PRO A 110 16.52 9.38 -12.17
N ARG A 111 15.75 8.29 -12.10
CA ARG A 111 14.71 8.07 -11.06
C ARG A 111 15.22 8.22 -9.63
N VAL A 112 16.49 7.90 -9.38
CA VAL A 112 17.15 8.05 -8.08
C VAL A 112 17.23 9.51 -7.61
N ALA A 113 17.19 10.48 -8.53
CA ALA A 113 17.25 11.90 -8.26
C ALA A 113 15.86 12.57 -8.20
N TRP A 114 14.78 11.81 -8.37
CA TRP A 114 13.42 12.35 -8.38
C TRP A 114 13.00 12.76 -6.97
N ARG A 115 12.40 13.95 -6.87
CA ARG A 115 11.61 14.33 -5.69
C ARG A 115 10.20 13.81 -5.86
N TRP A 116 9.61 13.38 -4.75
CA TRP A 116 8.31 12.73 -4.73
C TRP A 116 7.36 13.55 -3.88
N ALA A 117 6.16 13.79 -4.41
CA ALA A 117 5.03 14.33 -3.69
C ALA A 117 4.07 13.20 -3.30
N MET A 118 3.33 13.42 -2.23
CA MET A 118 2.27 12.52 -1.78
C MET A 118 1.02 13.35 -1.54
N GLU A 119 -0.06 12.95 -2.20
CA GLU A 119 -1.38 13.56 -2.08
C GLU A 119 -2.35 12.55 -1.45
N PHE A 120 -3.30 13.09 -0.70
CA PHE A 120 -4.29 12.32 0.05
C PHE A 120 -5.68 12.78 -0.38
N GLU A 121 -6.48 11.83 -0.85
CA GLU A 121 -7.85 12.05 -1.32
C GLU A 121 -8.77 11.22 -0.42
N PRO A 122 -9.41 11.84 0.60
CA PRO A 122 -10.32 11.12 1.49
C PRO A 122 -11.44 10.43 0.71
N TRP A 123 -11.77 9.21 1.11
CA TRP A 123 -12.90 8.51 0.54
C TRP A 123 -14.22 9.20 0.91
N PRO A 124 -15.20 9.26 -0.01
CA PRO A 124 -16.58 9.61 0.32
C PRO A 124 -17.15 8.69 1.41
N ASP A 125 -18.14 9.18 2.17
CA ASP A 125 -18.78 8.41 3.24
C ASP A 125 -19.33 7.06 2.73
N PHE A 126 -19.89 7.03 1.53
CA PHE A 126 -20.38 5.81 0.89
C PHE A 126 -19.30 4.73 0.73
N ASP A 127 -18.08 5.11 0.33
CA ASP A 127 -16.98 4.17 0.16
C ASP A 127 -16.45 3.69 1.52
N ASN A 128 -16.43 4.58 2.52
CA ASN A 128 -16.08 4.20 3.90
C ASN A 128 -17.06 3.19 4.48
N GLU A 129 -18.36 3.43 4.31
CA GLU A 129 -19.41 2.50 4.76
C GLU A 129 -19.30 1.16 4.04
N ASN A 130 -19.16 1.16 2.72
CA ASN A 130 -19.02 -0.07 1.97
C ASN A 130 -17.79 -0.86 2.40
N PHE A 131 -16.64 -0.21 2.61
CA PHE A 131 -15.43 -0.92 3.04
C PHE A 131 -15.54 -1.44 4.47
N ALA A 132 -16.17 -0.69 5.39
CA ALA A 132 -16.33 -1.10 6.78
C ALA A 132 -17.29 -2.28 6.97
N TRP A 133 -18.27 -2.43 6.06
CA TRP A 133 -19.40 -3.35 6.24
C TRP A 133 -19.59 -4.35 5.10
N SER A 134 -18.65 -4.41 4.14
CA SER A 134 -18.69 -5.46 3.10
C SER A 134 -18.49 -6.83 3.75
N PRO A 135 -19.39 -7.81 3.49
CA PRO A 135 -19.35 -9.13 4.10
C PRO A 135 -18.21 -10.03 3.59
#